data_AF-A0A934YTS0-F1
#
_entry.id   AF-A0A934YTS0-F1
#
_cell.length_a   1.000
_cell.length_b   1.000
_cell.length_c   1.000
_cell.angle_alpha   90.00
_cell.angle_beta   90.00
_cell.angle_gamma   90.00
#
_symmetry.space_group_name_H-M   'P 1'
#
loop_
_entity.id
_entity.type
_entity.pdbx_description
1 polymer ?
#
loop_
_entity_poly.entity_id
_entity_poly.type
_entity_poly.pdbx_seq_one_letter_code
_entity_poly.pdbx_strand_id
1 'polypeptide(L)'
;MSSRARLALAAAALGVACSLSPLARAEEPAEVAAEPAPAAAAPAAPVPFTAPAPVVQTVPFGAPAAAPVPAPVSAPATPTRAAPSSAPAEGEGEERPKPGQWYGYQTLAVDAGALALVAMSVRAESGEVALAALGTYVIGPPIVHFAHGNVAKGFGDLGLRVGLPVGGALVGAGLGCVLGGCAGGDFAGLAAAFGALVGGASGGVTAMILDWALLSREPGRQPRERKDARRWPVSLTPSLAVTPTGGAMGVGGVF
;
A
#
# COMPACT_ATOMS: atom_id res chain seq x y z
N MET A 1 -6.33 -4.42 32.21
CA MET A 1 -6.58 -5.68 31.48
C MET A 1 -5.67 -6.77 32.02
N SER A 2 -6.20 -7.96 32.34
CA SER A 2 -5.34 -9.08 32.75
C SER A 2 -4.41 -9.46 31.59
N SER A 3 -3.22 -9.93 31.92
CA SER A 3 -2.16 -10.30 30.94
C SER A 3 -2.63 -11.29 29.87
N ARG A 4 -3.69 -12.08 30.15
CA ARG A 4 -4.29 -13.04 29.22
C ARG A 4 -5.14 -12.37 28.11
N ALA A 5 -5.75 -11.22 28.38
CA ALA A 5 -6.47 -10.44 27.37
C ALA A 5 -5.53 -9.76 26.35
N ARG A 6 -4.26 -9.53 26.73
CA ARG A 6 -3.20 -8.98 25.86
C ARG A 6 -2.59 -10.03 24.92
N LEU A 7 -2.66 -11.32 25.25
CA LEU A 7 -2.22 -12.41 24.37
C LEU A 7 -3.29 -12.82 23.35
N ALA A 8 -4.58 -12.77 23.73
CA ALA A 8 -5.67 -13.19 22.85
C ALA A 8 -5.92 -12.22 21.68
N LEU A 9 -5.70 -10.92 21.87
CA LEU A 9 -5.94 -9.93 20.81
C LEU A 9 -4.78 -9.86 19.78
N ALA A 10 -3.55 -10.13 20.21
CA ALA A 10 -2.41 -10.33 19.31
C ALA A 10 -2.53 -11.64 18.51
N ALA A 11 -3.16 -12.68 19.07
CA ALA A 11 -3.49 -13.92 18.35
C ALA A 11 -4.68 -13.77 17.38
N ALA A 12 -5.64 -12.87 17.69
CA ALA A 12 -6.86 -12.69 16.90
C ALA A 12 -6.65 -11.95 15.57
N ALA A 13 -5.63 -11.08 15.43
CA ALA A 13 -5.33 -10.43 14.15
C ALA A 13 -4.68 -11.37 13.11
N LEU A 14 -4.23 -12.56 13.52
CA LEU A 14 -3.74 -13.63 12.63
C LEU A 14 -4.70 -14.85 12.54
N GLY A 15 -5.85 -14.85 13.23
CA GLY A 15 -6.68 -16.04 13.45
C GLY A 15 -8.10 -16.00 12.86
N VAL A 16 -8.36 -15.27 11.78
CA VAL A 16 -9.74 -15.00 11.31
C VAL A 16 -10.42 -16.16 10.53
N ALA A 17 -9.76 -17.27 10.21
CA ALA A 17 -10.39 -18.26 9.30
C ALA A 17 -10.51 -19.73 9.76
N CYS A 18 -10.05 -20.15 10.95
CA CYS A 18 -9.89 -21.60 11.21
C CYS A 18 -10.57 -22.20 12.46
N SER A 19 -11.66 -21.63 12.98
CA SER A 19 -12.46 -22.30 14.03
C SER A 19 -13.97 -22.06 13.93
N LEU A 20 -14.55 -22.26 12.75
CA LEU A 20 -15.99 -22.57 12.64
C LEU A 20 -16.16 -24.08 12.79
N SER A 21 -16.31 -24.54 14.02
CA SER A 21 -17.09 -25.74 14.34
C SER A 21 -17.80 -25.55 15.68
N PRO A 22 -19.13 -25.70 15.71
CA PRO A 22 -19.95 -25.46 16.88
C PRO A 22 -19.98 -26.73 17.73
N LEU A 23 -19.60 -26.62 18.99
CA LEU A 23 -20.03 -27.58 20.01
C LEU A 23 -20.76 -26.83 21.10
N ALA A 24 -22.08 -26.93 20.96
CA ALA A 24 -23.08 -26.78 21.99
C ALA A 24 -22.55 -27.06 23.40
N ARG A 25 -22.54 -26.03 24.24
CA ARG A 25 -22.87 -26.18 25.65
C ARG A 25 -24.11 -25.36 25.90
N ALA A 26 -25.22 -26.06 26.14
CA ALA A 26 -26.36 -25.51 26.82
C ALA A 26 -25.93 -25.17 28.24
N GLU A 27 -25.80 -23.89 28.56
CA GLU A 27 -25.78 -23.42 29.95
C GLU A 27 -27.17 -22.86 30.27
N GLU A 28 -27.73 -23.36 31.38
CA GLU A 28 -29.01 -22.92 31.94
C GLU A 28 -29.00 -21.42 32.25
N PRO A 29 -30.14 -20.73 32.08
CA PRO A 29 -30.27 -19.35 32.50
C PRO A 29 -30.35 -19.28 34.04
N ALA A 30 -29.26 -18.87 34.68
CA ALA A 30 -29.29 -18.38 36.05
C ALA A 30 -30.04 -17.04 36.07
N GLU A 31 -31.24 -17.06 36.64
CA GLU A 31 -32.09 -15.89 36.91
C GLU A 31 -31.41 -15.00 37.97
N VAL A 32 -30.58 -14.07 37.52
CA VAL A 32 -30.02 -13.01 38.36
C VAL A 32 -31.02 -11.86 38.37
N ALA A 33 -31.63 -11.64 39.54
CA ALA A 33 -32.49 -10.50 39.82
C ALA A 33 -31.72 -9.20 39.52
N ALA A 34 -32.25 -8.42 38.57
CA ALA A 34 -31.67 -7.16 38.13
C ALA A 34 -31.86 -6.08 39.21
N GLU A 35 -30.75 -5.62 39.77
CA GLU A 35 -30.68 -4.38 40.54
C GLU A 35 -30.97 -3.19 39.60
N PRO A 36 -31.88 -2.25 39.95
CA PRO A 36 -32.22 -1.14 39.08
C PRO A 36 -31.03 -0.21 38.89
N ALA A 37 -30.56 -0.12 37.65
CA ALA A 37 -29.45 0.75 37.27
C ALA A 37 -29.76 2.22 37.61
N PRO A 38 -28.79 2.98 38.16
CA PRO A 38 -28.96 4.40 38.39
C PRO A 38 -29.19 5.12 37.06
N ALA A 39 -30.20 6.00 37.02
CA ALA A 39 -30.56 6.77 35.84
C ALA A 39 -29.34 7.53 35.29
N ALA A 40 -28.89 7.12 34.11
CA ALA A 40 -27.79 7.78 33.41
C ALA A 40 -28.16 9.24 33.14
N ALA A 41 -27.34 10.16 33.63
CA ALA A 41 -27.44 11.57 33.30
C ALA A 41 -27.38 11.74 31.78
N ALA A 42 -28.29 12.55 31.23
CA ALA A 42 -28.35 12.83 29.80
C ALA A 42 -26.99 13.36 29.31
N PRO A 43 -26.47 12.86 28.17
CA PRO A 43 -25.22 13.36 27.61
C PRO A 43 -25.34 14.85 27.29
N ALA A 44 -24.36 15.63 27.74
CA ALA A 44 -24.26 17.05 27.40
C ALA A 44 -24.24 17.20 25.86
N ALA A 45 -25.00 18.17 25.36
CA ALA A 45 -25.06 18.45 23.94
C ALA A 45 -23.64 18.74 23.40
N PRO A 46 -23.27 18.21 22.22
CA PRO A 46 -21.97 18.47 21.62
C PRO A 46 -21.85 19.98 21.35
N VAL A 47 -20.81 20.60 21.92
CA VAL A 47 -20.41 21.96 21.57
C VAL A 47 -20.08 21.99 20.06
N PRO A 48 -20.65 22.92 19.28
CA PRO A 48 -20.37 23.02 17.86
C PRO A 48 -18.88 23.31 17.67
N PHE A 49 -18.17 22.37 17.05
CA PHE A 49 -16.82 22.61 16.57
C PHE A 49 -16.91 23.52 15.34
N THR A 50 -16.69 24.81 15.52
CA THR A 50 -16.50 25.74 14.40
C THR A 50 -15.14 25.46 13.79
N ALA A 51 -15.10 24.59 12.77
CA ALA A 51 -13.88 24.40 12.00
C ALA A 51 -13.42 25.77 11.45
N PRO A 52 -12.17 26.19 11.67
CA PRO A 52 -11.68 27.42 11.07
C PRO A 52 -11.83 27.32 9.56
N ALA A 53 -12.39 28.36 8.94
CA ALA A 53 -12.53 28.43 7.50
C ALA A 53 -11.17 28.13 6.85
N PRO A 54 -11.11 27.27 5.81
CA PRO A 54 -9.86 26.98 5.13
C PRO A 54 -9.27 28.31 4.65
N VAL A 55 -8.13 28.69 5.22
CA VAL A 55 -7.35 29.80 4.71
C VAL A 55 -6.80 29.33 3.38
N VAL A 56 -7.51 29.68 2.30
CA VAL A 56 -7.02 29.54 0.94
C VAL A 56 -5.82 30.47 0.84
N GLN A 57 -4.62 29.95 1.10
CA GLN A 57 -3.39 30.61 0.72
C GLN A 57 -3.36 30.61 -0.81
N THR A 58 -3.89 31.67 -1.40
CA THR A 58 -3.53 32.07 -2.75
C THR A 58 -2.06 32.43 -2.69
N VAL A 59 -1.18 31.44 -2.89
CA VAL A 59 0.19 31.73 -3.27
C VAL A 59 0.06 32.52 -4.56
N PRO A 60 0.44 33.82 -4.61
CA PRO A 60 0.45 34.53 -5.86
C PRO A 60 1.47 33.79 -6.73
N PHE A 61 0.98 33.00 -7.68
CA PHE A 61 1.77 32.59 -8.81
C PHE A 61 2.08 33.89 -9.53
N GLY A 62 3.20 34.51 -9.16
CA GLY A 62 3.76 35.62 -9.90
C GLY A 62 3.90 35.08 -11.32
N ALA A 63 3.05 35.58 -12.22
CA ALA A 63 3.17 35.28 -13.62
C ALA A 63 4.64 35.58 -13.96
N PRO A 64 5.43 34.59 -14.43
CA PRO A 64 6.77 34.89 -14.89
C PRO A 64 6.61 36.00 -15.91
N ALA A 65 7.24 37.15 -15.65
CA ALA A 65 7.23 38.27 -16.56
C ALA A 65 7.60 37.72 -17.93
N ALA A 66 6.64 37.76 -18.86
CA ALA A 66 6.84 37.24 -20.20
C ALA A 66 8.03 38.00 -20.79
N ALA A 67 9.19 37.33 -20.85
CA ALA A 67 10.31 37.86 -21.59
C ALA A 67 9.80 38.03 -23.04
N PRO A 68 10.02 39.21 -23.66
CA PRO A 68 9.60 39.44 -25.03
C PRO A 68 10.21 38.36 -25.90
N VAL A 69 9.35 37.57 -26.55
CA VAL A 69 9.78 36.59 -27.56
C VAL A 69 10.50 37.37 -28.65
N PRO A 70 11.81 37.15 -28.87
CA PRO A 70 12.51 37.83 -29.96
C PRO A 70 11.82 37.45 -31.28
N ALA A 71 11.56 38.47 -32.10
CA ALA A 71 10.97 38.27 -33.42
C ALA A 71 11.79 37.23 -34.20
N PRO A 72 11.14 36.32 -34.96
CA PRO A 72 11.83 35.34 -35.77
C PRO A 72 12.72 36.07 -36.79
N VAL A 73 14.03 35.98 -36.58
CA VAL A 73 15.01 36.41 -37.57
C VAL A 73 14.86 35.45 -38.75
N SER A 74 14.37 35.97 -39.87
CA SER A 74 14.29 35.23 -41.14
C SER A 74 15.66 34.66 -41.48
N ALA A 75 15.80 33.34 -41.33
CA ALA A 75 17.01 32.65 -41.71
C ALA A 75 17.21 32.76 -43.23
N PRO A 76 18.44 33.02 -43.72
CA PRO A 76 18.75 32.98 -45.14
C PRO A 76 18.39 31.61 -45.73
N ALA A 77 17.69 31.62 -46.86
CA ALA A 77 17.38 30.41 -47.62
C ALA A 77 18.68 29.66 -47.93
N THR A 78 18.86 28.51 -47.29
CA THR A 78 20.05 27.68 -47.51
C THR A 78 19.97 27.11 -48.92
N PRO A 79 21.04 27.20 -49.73
CA PRO A 79 21.06 26.62 -51.07
C PRO A 79 20.77 25.12 -51.00
N THR A 80 19.83 24.68 -51.82
CA THR A 80 19.44 23.29 -52.00
C THR A 80 20.66 22.45 -52.37
N ARG A 81 21.25 21.80 -51.37
CA ARG A 81 22.32 20.83 -51.55
C ARG A 81 21.73 19.59 -52.24
N ALA A 82 22.28 19.24 -53.40
CA ALA A 82 21.90 18.05 -54.14
C ALA A 82 21.95 16.81 -53.24
N ALA A 83 20.88 16.02 -53.28
CA ALA A 83 20.72 14.84 -52.44
C ALA A 83 21.83 13.82 -52.75
N PRO A 84 22.61 13.37 -51.75
CA PRO A 84 23.55 12.28 -51.95
C PRO A 84 22.77 11.01 -52.32
N SER A 85 23.24 10.36 -53.38
CA SER A 85 22.78 9.06 -53.87
C SER A 85 22.65 8.07 -52.72
N SER A 86 21.48 7.44 -52.61
CA SER A 86 21.15 6.42 -51.63
C SER A 86 22.10 5.24 -51.72
N ALA A 87 23.07 5.19 -50.79
CA ALA A 87 23.76 3.95 -50.47
C ALA A 87 22.71 2.91 -50.02
N PRO A 88 22.94 1.60 -50.26
CA PRO A 88 22.05 0.55 -49.76
C PRO A 88 21.89 0.75 -48.26
N ALA A 89 20.64 0.84 -47.78
CA ALA A 89 20.35 0.97 -46.37
C ALA A 89 21.00 -0.21 -45.64
N GLU A 90 22.16 0.04 -45.01
CA GLU A 90 22.75 -0.85 -44.04
C GLU A 90 21.64 -1.15 -43.03
N GLY A 91 21.23 -2.41 -42.96
CA GLY A 91 20.02 -2.84 -42.26
C GLY A 91 19.92 -2.13 -40.93
N GLU A 92 18.86 -1.34 -40.77
CA GLU A 92 18.59 -0.54 -39.58
C GLU A 92 18.79 -1.46 -38.37
N GLY A 93 19.92 -1.26 -37.68
CA GLY A 93 20.34 -2.16 -36.62
C GLY A 93 19.19 -2.27 -35.64
N GLU A 94 18.67 -3.49 -35.48
CA GLU A 94 17.53 -3.79 -34.64
C GLU A 94 17.69 -3.06 -33.30
N GLU A 95 16.91 -1.99 -33.09
CA GLU A 95 17.10 -1.09 -31.96
C GLU A 95 16.91 -1.93 -30.71
N ARG A 96 18.01 -2.23 -30.02
CA ARG A 96 17.96 -3.07 -28.83
C ARG A 96 16.95 -2.47 -27.86
N PRO A 97 16.00 -3.26 -27.34
CA PRO A 97 15.02 -2.78 -26.39
C PRO A 97 15.74 -2.05 -25.25
N LYS A 98 15.41 -0.78 -25.04
CA LYS A 98 15.98 -0.02 -23.93
C LYS A 98 15.59 -0.72 -22.63
N PRO A 99 16.53 -0.91 -21.69
CA PRO A 99 16.21 -1.51 -20.41
C PRO A 99 15.09 -0.70 -19.74
N GLY A 100 14.10 -1.40 -19.20
CA GLY A 100 12.99 -0.77 -18.49
C GLY A 100 13.45 0.03 -17.28
N GLN A 101 12.74 1.12 -16.98
CA GLN A 101 12.95 1.87 -15.74
C GLN A 101 12.52 1.02 -14.55
N TRP A 102 13.33 1.03 -13.49
CA TRP A 102 13.05 0.30 -12.26
C TRP A 102 12.54 1.26 -11.19
N TYR A 103 11.39 0.93 -10.60
CA TYR A 103 10.72 1.76 -9.60
C TYR A 103 10.52 1.04 -8.26
N GLY A 104 11.22 -0.07 -8.03
CA GLY A 104 11.06 -0.89 -6.82
C GLY A 104 11.46 -0.18 -5.52
N TYR A 105 12.26 0.88 -5.57
CA TYR A 105 12.52 1.70 -4.40
C TYR A 105 11.26 2.39 -3.86
N GLN A 106 10.24 2.64 -4.70
CA GLN A 106 8.98 3.25 -4.29
C GLN A 106 8.11 2.27 -3.50
N THR A 107 7.99 1.02 -3.94
CA THR A 107 7.28 -0.03 -3.19
C THR A 107 8.00 -0.33 -1.87
N LEU A 108 9.34 -0.37 -1.89
CA LEU A 108 10.16 -0.52 -0.68
C LEU A 108 9.91 0.60 0.35
N ALA A 109 9.77 1.86 -0.10
CA ALA A 109 9.47 2.97 0.79
C ALA A 109 8.09 2.84 1.46
N VAL A 110 7.09 2.37 0.71
CA VAL A 110 5.75 2.08 1.24
C VAL A 110 5.81 0.94 2.26
N ASP A 111 6.56 -0.12 1.97
CA ASP A 111 6.78 -1.24 2.89
C ASP A 111 7.47 -0.81 4.18
N ALA A 112 8.50 0.04 4.08
CA ALA A 112 9.15 0.63 5.25
C ALA A 112 8.17 1.46 6.09
N GLY A 113 7.28 2.21 5.45
CA GLY A 113 6.20 2.94 6.13
C GLY A 113 5.22 2.02 6.86
N ALA A 114 4.81 0.92 6.22
CA ALA A 114 3.96 -0.09 6.86
C ALA A 114 4.64 -0.74 8.08
N LEU A 115 5.93 -1.07 7.98
CA LEU A 115 6.71 -1.62 9.10
C LEU A 115 6.85 -0.62 10.26
N ALA A 116 7.04 0.66 9.94
CA ALA A 116 7.04 1.72 10.95
C ALA A 116 5.68 1.82 11.66
N LEU A 117 4.56 1.71 10.93
CA LEU A 117 3.22 1.65 11.50
C LEU A 117 3.03 0.41 12.39
N VAL A 118 3.54 -0.75 12.00
CA VAL A 118 3.53 -1.96 12.86
C VAL A 118 4.26 -1.67 14.17
N ALA A 119 5.48 -1.11 14.12
CA ALA A 119 6.24 -0.78 15.33
C ALA A 119 5.49 0.24 16.22
N MET A 120 4.86 1.25 15.63
CA MET A 120 4.03 2.21 16.36
C MET A 120 2.80 1.55 16.99
N SER A 121 2.14 0.61 16.30
CA SER A 121 0.97 -0.11 16.83
C SER A 121 1.31 -0.90 18.10
N VAL A 122 2.48 -1.55 18.13
CA VAL A 122 2.98 -2.28 19.31
C VAL A 122 3.24 -1.32 20.46
N ARG A 123 3.88 -0.18 20.19
CA ARG A 123 4.18 0.83 21.22
C ARG A 123 2.93 1.50 21.77
N ALA A 124 1.93 1.76 20.92
CA ALA A 124 0.70 2.45 21.28
C ALA A 124 -0.38 1.50 21.83
N GLU A 125 -0.19 0.18 21.73
CA GLU A 125 -1.22 -0.84 21.99
C GLU A 125 -2.55 -0.54 21.24
N SER A 126 -2.47 0.02 20.02
CA SER A 126 -3.64 0.47 19.25
C SER A 126 -3.92 -0.44 18.06
N GLY A 127 -5.14 -1.01 18.06
CA GLY A 127 -5.65 -1.83 16.96
C GLY A 127 -5.89 -1.03 15.68
N GLU A 128 -6.23 0.25 15.80
CA GLU A 128 -6.43 1.17 14.67
C GLU A 128 -5.11 1.41 13.93
N VAL A 129 -4.02 1.63 14.66
CA VAL A 129 -2.69 1.77 14.06
C VAL A 129 -2.24 0.45 13.42
N ALA A 130 -2.55 -0.69 14.04
CA ALA A 130 -2.27 -2.00 13.46
C ALA A 130 -3.06 -2.23 12.16
N LEU A 131 -4.33 -1.85 12.13
CA LEU A 131 -5.17 -1.93 10.92
C LEU A 131 -4.66 -1.00 9.82
N ALA A 132 -4.22 0.21 10.17
CA ALA A 132 -3.58 1.13 9.24
C ALA A 132 -2.25 0.56 8.69
N ALA A 133 -1.45 -0.09 9.53
CA ALA A 133 -0.22 -0.76 9.11
C ALA A 133 -0.51 -1.88 8.10
N LEU A 134 -1.50 -2.73 8.40
CA LEU A 134 -1.92 -3.82 7.53
C LEU A 134 -2.47 -3.29 6.19
N GLY A 135 -3.35 -2.28 6.23
CA GLY A 135 -3.87 -1.66 5.02
C GLY A 135 -2.77 -1.04 4.15
N THR A 136 -1.80 -0.36 4.78
CA THR A 136 -0.63 0.20 4.09
C THR A 136 0.22 -0.89 3.45
N TYR A 137 0.49 -1.99 4.16
CA TYR A 137 1.24 -3.14 3.64
C TYR A 137 0.55 -3.83 2.45
N VAL A 138 -0.77 -4.06 2.54
CA VAL A 138 -1.53 -4.82 1.54
C VAL A 138 -1.85 -3.98 0.31
N ILE A 139 -2.24 -2.72 0.47
CA ILE A 139 -2.80 -1.89 -0.61
C ILE A 139 -1.79 -0.88 -1.15
N GLY A 140 -0.83 -0.44 -0.33
CA GLY A 140 0.10 0.61 -0.70
C GLY A 140 0.93 0.26 -1.94
N PRO A 141 1.64 -0.87 -1.99
CA PRO A 141 2.45 -1.24 -3.16
C PRO A 141 1.63 -1.56 -4.43
N PRO A 142 0.45 -2.21 -4.36
CA PRO A 142 -0.45 -2.32 -5.51
C PRO A 142 -0.85 -0.96 -6.11
N ILE A 143 -1.08 0.06 -5.28
CA ILE A 143 -1.34 1.43 -5.76
C ILE A 143 -0.14 1.96 -6.58
N VAL A 144 1.10 1.68 -6.15
CA VAL A 144 2.29 2.07 -6.90
C VAL A 144 2.31 1.39 -8.28
N HIS A 145 2.01 0.09 -8.37
CA HIS A 145 1.90 -0.57 -9.68
C HIS A 145 0.81 0.03 -10.57
N PHE A 146 -0.36 0.34 -9.99
CA PHE A 146 -1.46 0.97 -10.71
C PHE A 146 -1.09 2.37 -11.22
N ALA A 147 -0.37 3.16 -10.43
CA ALA A 147 0.13 4.48 -10.83
C ALA A 147 1.10 4.42 -12.03
N HIS A 148 1.83 3.31 -12.20
CA HIS A 148 2.72 3.08 -13.35
C HIS A 148 2.00 2.39 -14.53
N GLY A 149 0.66 2.23 -14.47
CA GLY A 149 -0.13 1.57 -15.52
C GLY A 149 0.03 0.05 -15.55
N ASN A 150 0.65 -0.56 -14.55
CA ASN A 150 0.94 -1.99 -14.49
C ASN A 150 -0.16 -2.76 -13.74
N VAL A 151 -1.41 -2.71 -14.24
CA VAL A 151 -2.61 -3.25 -13.56
C VAL A 151 -2.47 -4.74 -13.22
N ALA A 152 -2.03 -5.55 -14.17
CA ALA A 152 -1.83 -6.98 -13.94
C ALA A 152 -0.81 -7.26 -12.82
N LYS A 153 0.26 -6.43 -12.75
CA LYS A 153 1.28 -6.56 -11.70
C LYS A 153 0.74 -6.13 -10.34
N GLY A 154 -0.09 -5.09 -10.28
CA GLY A 154 -0.71 -4.66 -9.01
C GLY A 154 -1.63 -5.72 -8.41
N PHE A 155 -2.41 -6.43 -9.23
CA PHE A 155 -3.19 -7.58 -8.73
C PHE A 155 -2.30 -8.78 -8.35
N GLY A 156 -1.24 -9.04 -9.11
CA GLY A 156 -0.24 -10.05 -8.76
C GLY A 156 0.42 -9.78 -7.41
N ASP A 157 0.83 -8.54 -7.19
CA ASP A 157 1.43 -8.07 -5.93
C ASP A 157 0.45 -8.20 -4.76
N LEU A 158 -0.81 -7.77 -4.94
CA LEU A 158 -1.86 -7.96 -3.94
C LEU A 158 -2.03 -9.44 -3.57
N GLY A 159 -2.05 -10.32 -4.57
CA GLY A 159 -2.13 -11.77 -4.38
C GLY A 159 -0.94 -12.32 -3.59
N LEU A 160 0.29 -11.87 -3.88
CA LEU A 160 1.49 -12.26 -3.13
C LEU A 160 1.43 -11.78 -1.68
N ARG A 161 1.02 -10.53 -1.45
CA ARG A 161 0.98 -9.89 -0.12
C ARG A 161 -0.10 -10.44 0.80
N VAL A 162 -1.16 -11.03 0.26
CA VAL A 162 -2.15 -11.76 1.06
C VAL A 162 -1.77 -13.24 1.14
N GLY A 163 -1.46 -13.85 0.00
CA GLY A 163 -1.24 -15.28 -0.13
C GLY A 163 -0.01 -15.77 0.60
N LEU A 164 1.14 -15.09 0.48
CA LEU A 164 2.38 -15.56 1.11
C LEU A 164 2.38 -15.42 2.64
N PRO A 165 1.91 -14.31 3.25
CA PRO A 165 1.74 -14.27 4.71
C PRO A 165 0.75 -15.31 5.22
N VAL A 166 -0.41 -15.47 4.57
CA VAL A 166 -1.41 -16.46 5.01
C VAL A 166 -0.85 -17.88 4.87
N GLY A 167 -0.26 -18.22 3.72
CA GLY A 167 0.36 -19.51 3.49
C GLY A 167 1.51 -19.79 4.45
N GLY A 168 2.39 -18.80 4.65
CA GLY A 168 3.48 -18.87 5.61
C GLY A 168 2.99 -19.07 7.04
N ALA A 169 1.93 -18.37 7.45
CA ALA A 169 1.32 -18.53 8.77
C ALA A 169 0.73 -19.92 8.96
N LEU A 170 0.03 -20.47 7.96
CA LEU A 170 -0.50 -21.84 8.03
C LEU A 170 0.62 -22.89 8.13
N VAL A 171 1.66 -22.77 7.32
CA VAL A 171 2.83 -23.66 7.38
C VAL A 171 3.52 -23.54 8.73
N GLY A 172 3.75 -22.32 9.20
CA GLY A 172 4.38 -22.04 10.49
C GLY A 172 3.56 -22.58 11.67
N ALA A 173 2.24 -22.43 11.64
CA ALA A 173 1.33 -22.98 12.64
C ALA A 173 1.43 -24.51 12.68
N GLY A 174 1.41 -25.16 11.52
CA GLY A 174 1.57 -26.62 11.39
C GLY A 174 2.91 -27.10 11.95
N LEU A 175 4.01 -26.43 11.59
CA LEU A 175 5.33 -26.74 12.13
C LEU A 175 5.41 -26.52 13.65
N GLY A 176 4.86 -25.42 14.17
CA GLY A 176 4.76 -25.16 15.61
C GLY A 176 3.99 -26.25 16.34
N CYS A 177 2.93 -26.77 15.73
CA CYS A 177 2.11 -27.86 16.26
C CYS A 177 2.89 -29.20 16.27
N VAL A 178 3.60 -29.52 15.20
CA VAL A 178 4.42 -30.74 15.10
C VAL A 178 5.57 -30.72 16.11
N LEU A 179 6.22 -29.57 16.30
CA LEU A 179 7.37 -29.43 17.20
C LEU A 179 6.97 -29.25 18.67
N GLY A 180 5.85 -28.59 18.94
CA GLY A 180 5.36 -28.31 20.31
C GLY A 180 4.33 -29.29 20.85
N GLY A 181 3.83 -30.20 20.01
CA GLY A 181 2.77 -31.15 20.33
C GLY A 181 1.37 -30.54 20.19
N CYS A 182 0.54 -31.11 19.32
CA CYS A 182 -0.85 -30.67 19.08
C CYS A 182 -1.86 -31.18 20.12
N ALA A 183 -1.48 -32.17 20.92
CA ALA A 183 -2.39 -32.92 21.78
C ALA A 183 -2.42 -32.34 23.22
N GLY A 184 -3.07 -31.20 23.39
CA GLY A 184 -3.63 -30.78 24.68
C GLY A 184 -2.67 -30.36 25.80
N GLY A 185 -1.39 -30.12 25.51
CA GLY A 185 -0.47 -29.51 26.48
C GLY A 185 -0.71 -28.00 26.64
N ASP A 186 -0.40 -27.45 27.82
CA ASP A 186 -0.57 -26.01 28.14
C ASP A 186 0.14 -25.06 27.14
N PHE A 187 1.12 -25.58 26.39
CA PHE A 187 1.91 -24.82 25.41
C PHE A 187 1.55 -25.09 23.94
N ALA A 188 0.66 -26.04 23.65
CA ALA A 188 0.33 -26.45 22.27
C ALA A 188 -0.17 -25.26 21.43
N GLY A 189 -1.07 -24.46 21.99
CA GLY A 189 -1.61 -23.26 21.33
C GLY A 189 -0.55 -22.15 21.17
N LEU A 190 0.37 -22.02 22.13
CA LEU A 190 1.41 -20.99 22.07
C LEU A 190 2.43 -21.30 20.98
N ALA A 191 2.86 -22.56 20.85
CA ALA A 191 3.79 -22.99 19.81
C ALA A 191 3.20 -22.80 18.40
N ALA A 192 1.92 -23.16 18.20
CA ALA A 192 1.22 -22.94 16.94
C ALA A 192 1.05 -21.45 16.62
N ALA A 193 0.67 -20.62 17.60
CA ALA A 193 0.51 -19.17 17.40
C ALA A 193 1.85 -18.49 17.08
N PHE A 194 2.93 -18.85 17.79
CA PHE A 194 4.26 -18.34 17.51
C PHE A 194 4.75 -18.79 16.13
N GLY A 195 4.56 -20.07 15.78
CA GLY A 195 4.84 -20.59 14.46
C GLY A 195 4.09 -19.83 13.37
N ALA A 196 2.80 -19.56 13.56
CA ALA A 196 1.98 -18.77 12.64
C ALA A 196 2.52 -17.35 12.46
N LEU A 197 2.91 -16.69 13.56
CA LEU A 197 3.47 -15.35 13.53
C LEU A 197 4.79 -15.30 12.74
N VAL A 198 5.73 -16.21 13.04
CA VAL A 198 7.03 -16.28 12.35
C VAL A 198 6.85 -16.64 10.89
N GLY A 199 5.99 -17.63 10.61
CA GLY A 199 5.67 -18.07 9.26
C GLY A 199 5.04 -16.95 8.45
N GLY A 200 4.05 -16.24 8.99
CA GLY A 200 3.39 -15.12 8.33
C GLY A 200 4.33 -13.95 8.09
N ALA A 201 5.16 -13.59 9.06
CA ALA A 201 6.16 -12.53 8.91
C ALA A 201 7.19 -12.89 7.81
N SER A 202 7.67 -14.14 7.79
CA SER A 202 8.61 -14.60 6.76
C SER A 202 7.97 -14.62 5.37
N GLY A 203 6.70 -15.02 5.25
CA GLY A 203 5.92 -14.93 4.02
C GLY A 203 5.75 -13.48 3.56
N GLY A 204 5.54 -12.56 4.49
CA GLY A 204 5.41 -11.13 4.20
C GLY A 204 6.69 -10.50 3.67
N VAL A 205 7.83 -10.77 4.30
CA VAL A 205 9.15 -10.35 3.79
C VAL A 205 9.42 -10.97 2.41
N THR A 206 9.07 -12.24 2.22
CA THR A 206 9.22 -12.91 0.91
C THR A 206 8.40 -12.21 -0.16
N ALA A 207 7.16 -11.81 0.13
CA ALA A 207 6.32 -11.05 -0.79
C ALA A 207 6.96 -9.72 -1.19
N MET A 208 7.50 -8.96 -0.21
CA MET A 208 8.21 -7.70 -0.47
C MET A 208 9.40 -7.87 -1.43
N ILE A 209 10.20 -8.93 -1.21
CA ILE A 209 11.37 -9.23 -2.06
C ILE A 209 10.94 -9.57 -3.49
N LEU A 210 9.90 -10.40 -3.65
CA LEU A 210 9.40 -10.80 -4.96
C LEU A 210 8.82 -9.62 -5.75
N ASP A 211 8.08 -8.74 -5.09
CA ASP A 211 7.59 -7.50 -5.69
C ASP A 211 8.75 -6.61 -6.19
N TRP A 212 9.67 -6.29 -5.28
CA TRP A 212 10.83 -5.44 -5.54
C TRP A 212 11.69 -5.96 -6.70
N ALA A 213 11.94 -7.27 -6.74
CA ALA A 213 12.80 -7.91 -7.73
C ALA A 213 12.10 -8.15 -9.07
N LEU A 214 10.85 -8.62 -9.06
CA LEU A 214 10.19 -9.18 -10.26
C LEU A 214 9.11 -8.26 -10.84
N LEU A 215 8.33 -7.58 -10.00
CA LEU A 215 7.16 -6.83 -10.45
C LEU A 215 7.50 -5.36 -10.75
N SER A 216 8.43 -4.77 -10.01
CA SER A 216 8.73 -3.34 -10.02
C SER A 216 9.60 -2.83 -11.20
N ARG A 217 9.49 -3.44 -12.37
CA ARG A 217 10.12 -2.99 -13.63
C ARG A 217 9.07 -2.56 -14.63
N GLU A 218 9.25 -1.40 -15.25
CA GLU A 218 8.48 -1.08 -16.44
C GLU A 218 8.92 -2.00 -17.58
N PRO A 219 8.00 -2.61 -18.35
CA PRO A 219 8.40 -3.18 -19.62
C PRO A 219 9.01 -2.04 -20.44
N GLY A 220 10.24 -2.24 -20.93
CA GLY A 220 10.90 -1.25 -21.78
C GLY A 220 9.90 -0.80 -22.83
N ARG A 221 9.58 0.50 -22.89
CA ARG A 221 8.60 1.03 -23.84
C ARG A 221 9.10 0.65 -25.21
N GLN A 222 8.53 -0.42 -25.77
CA GLN A 222 8.66 -0.63 -27.20
C GLN A 222 8.08 0.63 -27.85
N PRO A 223 8.68 1.13 -28.94
CA PRO A 223 8.09 2.20 -29.73
C PRO A 223 6.75 1.70 -30.29
N ARG A 224 5.72 1.60 -29.45
CA ARG A 224 4.36 1.35 -29.90
C ARG A 224 4.02 2.57 -30.73
N GLU A 225 3.90 2.30 -32.02
CA GLU A 225 3.57 3.26 -33.06
C GLU A 225 2.45 4.15 -32.52
N ARG A 226 2.81 5.43 -32.32
CA ARG A 226 2.07 6.47 -31.61
C ARG A 226 0.85 6.92 -32.40
N LYS A 227 0.04 6.00 -32.93
CA LYS A 227 -1.13 6.31 -33.74
C LYS A 227 -2.42 6.35 -32.94
N ASP A 228 -2.56 5.54 -31.89
CA ASP A 228 -3.87 5.42 -31.20
C ASP A 228 -3.85 5.72 -29.69
N ALA A 229 -2.80 6.38 -29.18
CA ALA A 229 -2.82 6.88 -27.80
C ALA A 229 -3.75 8.11 -27.71
N ARG A 230 -5.07 7.86 -27.76
CA ARG A 230 -6.08 8.68 -27.07
C ARG A 230 -5.65 8.74 -25.62
N ARG A 231 -4.82 9.73 -25.31
CA ARG A 231 -4.50 10.12 -23.94
C ARG A 231 -5.85 10.38 -23.29
N TRP A 232 -6.22 9.55 -22.32
CA TRP A 232 -7.25 9.95 -21.40
C TRP A 232 -6.76 11.27 -20.78
N PRO A 233 -7.55 12.36 -20.86
CA PRO A 233 -7.15 13.67 -20.36
C PRO A 233 -7.02 13.70 -18.83
N VAL A 234 -7.26 12.57 -18.16
CA VAL A 234 -7.20 12.44 -16.72
C VAL A 234 -5.74 12.27 -16.27
N SER A 235 -5.20 13.29 -15.63
CA SER A 235 -3.90 13.26 -14.96
C SER A 235 -4.12 13.54 -13.49
N LEU A 236 -3.86 12.57 -12.60
CA LEU A 236 -3.95 12.74 -11.14
C LEU A 236 -2.55 12.94 -10.57
N THR A 237 -2.39 13.97 -9.75
CA THR A 237 -1.14 14.35 -9.07
C THR A 237 -1.40 14.36 -7.57
N PRO A 238 -1.02 13.30 -6.82
CA PRO A 238 -1.13 13.31 -5.38
C PRO A 238 -0.16 14.33 -4.77
N SER A 239 -0.57 15.00 -3.70
CA SER A 239 0.27 15.90 -2.90
C SER A 239 0.24 15.48 -1.43
N LEU A 240 1.41 15.54 -0.79
CA LEU A 240 1.58 15.33 0.65
C LEU A 240 2.44 16.47 1.20
N ALA A 241 1.93 17.17 2.21
CA ALA A 241 2.66 18.19 2.95
C ALA A 241 2.70 17.78 4.43
N VAL A 242 3.89 17.76 5.02
CA VAL A 242 4.10 17.46 6.44
C VAL A 242 4.72 18.68 7.09
N THR A 243 4.07 19.21 8.12
CA THR A 243 4.54 20.35 8.93
C THR A 243 4.70 19.91 10.39
N PRO A 244 5.42 20.67 11.24
CA PRO A 244 5.50 20.37 12.68
C PRO A 244 4.15 20.39 13.41
N THR A 245 3.15 21.07 12.84
CA THR A 245 1.80 21.22 13.42
C THR A 245 0.76 20.27 12.82
N GLY A 246 1.10 19.51 11.78
CA GLY A 246 0.18 18.55 11.16
C GLY A 246 0.62 18.07 9.79
N GLY A 247 -0.25 17.33 9.11
CA GLY A 247 -0.04 16.89 7.73
C GLY A 247 -1.27 17.18 6.88
N ALA A 248 -1.06 17.44 5.60
CA ALA A 248 -2.12 17.57 4.60
C ALA A 248 -1.84 16.60 3.44
N MET A 249 -2.88 15.90 2.98
CA MET A 249 -2.84 15.15 1.73
C MET A 249 -3.89 15.70 0.76
N GLY A 250 -3.59 15.68 -0.54
CA GLY A 250 -4.50 16.11 -1.58
C GLY A 250 -4.29 15.34 -2.88
N VAL A 251 -5.23 15.49 -3.81
CA VAL A 251 -5.11 14.98 -5.18
C VAL A 251 -5.51 16.12 -6.12
N GLY A 252 -4.56 16.62 -6.90
CA GLY A 252 -4.79 17.59 -7.98
C GLY A 252 -4.82 16.89 -9.33
N GLY A 253 -5.26 17.58 -10.39
CA GLY A 253 -5.24 16.96 -11.71
C GLY A 253 -5.95 17.73 -12.81
N VAL A 254 -5.85 17.18 -14.02
CA VAL A 254 -6.72 17.53 -15.15
C VAL A 254 -7.75 16.40 -15.24
N PHE A 255 -9.04 16.72 -15.34
CA PHE A 255 -10.15 15.77 -15.42
C PHE A 255 -10.96 16.03 -16.69
#